data_AF-A0A804N3M0-F1
#
_entry.id   AF-A0A804N3M0-F1
#
_cell.length_a   1.000
_cell.length_b   1.000
_cell.length_c   1.000
_cell.angle_alpha   90.00
_cell.angle_beta   90.00
_cell.angle_gamma   90.00
#
_symmetry.space_group_name_H-M   'P 1'
#
loop_
_entity.id
_entity.type
_entity.pdbx_description
1 polymer ?
#
loop_
_entity_poly.entity_id
_entity_poly.type
_entity_poly.pdbx_seq_one_letter_code
_entity_poly.pdbx_strand_id
1 'polypeptide(L)'
;MSEVLEVLLPEGVIIPTGFETIGHIAHLNLRDEHMPYKKLIASVVLDKNKPKIQTVVNKTDVIQNNYRTMQLEVLAGNGSLRTMVIESGLRFQVDLGTVYWNSRLATERQRLVNIFRNLDVVCDMFSGVGPLAISAAKKVKYVYANDINPNAVGYLERNMVLNKLEKKIEVFNMDARRFLTWMLEGLLVQYIQASTCNQSHK
;
A
#
# COMPACT_ATOMS: atom_id res chain seq x y z
N MET A 1 17.18 21.93 -3.39
CA MET A 1 17.73 20.67 -2.83
C MET A 1 19.03 20.35 -3.54
N SER A 2 18.99 20.21 -4.86
CA SER A 2 20.16 19.92 -5.71
C SER A 2 21.30 20.93 -5.51
N GLU A 3 21.03 22.24 -5.58
CA GLU A 3 22.05 23.30 -5.35
C GLU A 3 22.79 23.16 -4.01
N VAL A 4 22.10 22.74 -2.94
CA VAL A 4 22.73 22.54 -1.62
C VAL A 4 23.59 21.28 -1.63
N LEU A 5 23.13 20.21 -2.29
CA LEU A 5 23.89 18.98 -2.41
C LEU A 5 25.10 19.14 -3.34
N GLU A 6 25.02 19.97 -4.38
CA GLU A 6 26.14 20.29 -5.28
C GLU A 6 27.31 20.96 -4.53
N VAL A 7 27.01 21.78 -3.51
CA VAL A 7 28.04 22.41 -2.68
C VAL A 7 28.59 21.46 -1.62
N LEU A 8 27.77 20.52 -1.13
CA LEU A 8 28.11 19.67 0.02
C LEU A 8 28.71 18.30 -0.36
N LEU A 9 28.41 17.79 -1.56
CA LEU A 9 28.93 16.52 -2.04
C LEU A 9 30.24 16.72 -2.83
N PRO A 10 31.17 15.76 -2.79
CA PRO A 10 32.40 15.85 -3.56
C PRO A 10 32.17 15.91 -5.07
N GLU A 11 33.13 16.50 -5.79
CA GLU A 11 33.14 16.50 -7.25
C GLU A 11 33.05 15.08 -7.82
N GLY A 12 32.22 14.90 -8.85
CA GLY A 12 32.00 13.61 -9.52
C GLY A 12 30.87 12.75 -8.92
N VAL A 13 30.33 13.10 -7.75
CA VAL A 13 29.15 12.42 -7.20
C VAL A 13 27.89 12.91 -7.90
N ILE A 14 27.11 11.99 -8.47
CA ILE A 14 25.82 12.33 -9.09
C ILE A 14 24.85 12.82 -8.01
N ILE A 15 24.20 13.96 -8.24
CA ILE A 15 23.26 14.52 -7.26
C ILE A 15 21.92 13.76 -7.33
N PRO A 16 21.41 13.23 -6.20
CA PRO A 16 20.07 12.64 -6.17
C PRO A 16 19.01 13.68 -6.55
N THR A 17 18.25 13.40 -7.61
CA THR A 17 17.31 14.37 -8.20
C THR A 17 15.89 14.31 -7.63
N GLY A 18 15.55 13.27 -6.87
CA GLY A 18 14.22 13.14 -6.28
C GLY A 18 14.08 12.01 -5.28
N PHE A 19 12.94 11.97 -4.60
CA PHE A 19 12.56 10.96 -3.63
C PHE A 19 11.06 10.68 -3.72
N GLU A 20 10.63 9.49 -3.29
CA GLU A 20 9.20 9.18 -3.17
C GLU A 20 8.66 9.70 -1.84
N THR A 21 7.47 10.29 -1.85
CA THR A 21 6.80 10.75 -0.62
C THR A 21 5.66 9.81 -0.27
N ILE A 22 5.63 9.33 0.97
CA ILE A 22 4.60 8.42 1.49
C ILE A 22 4.06 9.04 2.79
N GLY A 23 3.04 9.88 2.64
CA GLY A 23 2.59 10.78 3.71
C GLY A 23 3.72 11.69 4.18
N HIS A 24 4.17 11.59 5.43
CA HIS A 24 5.28 12.40 5.95
C HIS A 24 6.67 11.76 5.78
N ILE A 25 6.76 10.61 5.12
CA ILE A 25 8.02 9.87 4.95
C ILE A 25 8.58 10.15 3.56
N ALA A 26 9.85 10.56 3.49
CA ALA A 26 10.60 10.63 2.24
C ALA A 26 11.43 9.36 2.08
N HIS A 27 11.22 8.63 1.00
CA HIS A 27 11.95 7.43 0.64
C HIS A 27 12.97 7.74 -0.45
N LEU A 28 14.25 7.70 -0.08
CA LEU A 28 15.36 7.91 -1.00
C LEU A 28 15.63 6.65 -1.82
N ASN A 29 16.21 6.84 -3.00
CA ASN A 29 16.73 5.78 -3.85
C ASN A 29 18.24 6.01 -4.03
N LEU A 30 19.00 5.78 -2.95
CA LEU A 30 20.44 6.00 -2.95
C LEU A 30 21.16 4.86 -3.70
N ARG A 31 22.18 5.22 -4.46
CA ARG A 31 23.11 4.30 -5.15
C ARG A 31 24.35 4.12 -4.30
N ASP A 32 25.19 3.15 -4.66
CA ASP A 32 26.44 2.85 -3.93
C ASP A 32 27.33 4.09 -3.74
N GLU A 33 27.44 4.94 -4.76
CA GLU A 33 28.19 6.21 -4.72
C GLU A 33 27.66 7.20 -3.65
N HIS A 34 26.38 7.12 -3.30
CA HIS A 34 25.76 8.00 -2.30
C HIS A 34 25.89 7.45 -0.87
N MET A 35 26.21 6.17 -0.68
CA MET A 35 26.16 5.51 0.63
C MET A 35 27.07 6.17 1.69
N PRO A 36 28.29 6.64 1.36
CA PRO A 36 29.11 7.38 2.32
C PRO A 36 28.45 8.67 2.82
N TYR A 37 27.57 9.27 2.03
CA TYR A 37 26.92 10.56 2.28
C TYR A 37 25.44 10.44 2.67
N LYS A 38 24.93 9.22 2.86
CA LYS A 38 23.48 8.95 3.02
C LYS A 38 22.82 9.79 4.12
N LYS A 39 23.49 9.98 5.26
CA LYS A 39 22.97 10.82 6.37
C LYS A 39 22.97 12.31 6.03
N LEU A 40 24.01 12.79 5.34
CA LEU A 40 24.10 14.18 4.89
C LEU A 40 22.97 14.49 3.90
N ILE A 41 22.80 13.64 2.89
CA ILE A 41 21.74 13.75 1.89
C ILE A 41 20.37 13.73 2.58
N ALA A 42 20.15 12.79 3.51
CA ALA A 42 18.90 12.69 4.25
C ALA A 42 18.59 13.92 5.10
N SER A 43 19.58 14.50 5.78
CA SER A 43 19.41 15.75 6.55
C SER A 43 19.00 16.91 5.66
N VAL A 44 19.65 17.08 4.49
CA VAL A 44 19.28 18.12 3.52
C VAL A 44 17.85 17.91 3.00
N VAL A 45 17.46 16.67 2.69
CA VAL A 45 16.09 16.35 2.27
C VAL A 45 15.09 16.69 3.37
N LEU A 46 15.37 16.30 4.62
CA LEU A 46 14.50 16.58 5.75
C LEU A 46 14.32 18.09 5.95
N ASP A 47 15.42 18.84 6.05
CA ASP A 47 15.38 20.28 6.37
C ASP A 47 14.70 21.10 5.28
N LYS A 48 14.91 20.76 4.00
CA LYS A 48 14.26 21.46 2.88
C LYS A 48 12.76 21.16 2.74
N ASN A 49 12.25 20.11 3.38
CA ASN A 49 10.85 19.67 3.24
C ASN A 49 10.05 19.71 4.55
N LYS A 50 10.60 20.25 5.63
CA LYS A 50 9.86 20.52 6.87
C LYS A 50 8.74 21.55 6.62
N PRO A 51 7.60 21.44 7.32
CA PRO A 51 7.25 20.40 8.29
C PRO A 51 6.59 19.15 7.67
N LYS A 52 6.45 19.10 6.33
CA LYS A 52 5.71 18.04 5.63
C LYS A 52 6.41 16.68 5.75
N ILE A 53 7.72 16.66 5.51
CA ILE A 53 8.54 15.47 5.75
C ILE A 53 9.05 15.49 7.18
N GLN A 54 8.88 14.37 7.89
CA GLN A 54 9.32 14.19 9.28
C GLN A 54 10.29 13.03 9.46
N THR A 55 10.31 12.08 8.51
CA THR A 55 11.22 10.93 8.50
C THR A 55 11.78 10.76 7.09
N VAL A 56 13.09 10.54 6.98
CA VAL A 56 13.75 10.20 5.72
C VAL A 56 14.33 8.79 5.85
N VAL A 57 14.01 7.94 4.90
CA VAL A 57 14.40 6.53 4.87
C VAL A 57 15.08 6.17 3.56
N ASN A 58 15.85 5.10 3.56
CA ASN A 58 16.36 4.46 2.35
C ASN A 58 16.06 2.96 2.41
N LYS A 59 15.83 2.34 1.25
CA LYS A 59 15.69 0.89 1.15
C LYS A 59 17.04 0.22 1.40
N THR A 60 17.04 -0.87 2.16
CA THR A 60 18.17 -1.78 2.23
C THR A 60 17.97 -2.93 1.23
N ASP A 61 19.04 -3.49 0.66
CA ASP A 61 18.97 -4.55 -0.36
C ASP A 61 18.44 -5.89 0.15
N VAL A 62 18.06 -5.95 1.42
CA VAL A 62 17.54 -7.15 2.07
C VAL A 62 16.02 -7.18 1.92
N ILE A 63 15.53 -7.81 0.84
CA ILE A 63 14.12 -8.26 0.80
C ILE A 63 14.05 -9.54 1.62
N GLN A 64 13.51 -9.45 2.83
CA GLN A 64 13.19 -10.63 3.63
C GLN A 64 11.68 -10.77 3.81
N ASN A 65 11.26 -12.04 3.73
CA ASN A 65 9.98 -12.62 4.14
C ASN A 65 8.86 -12.75 3.08
N ASN A 66 7.92 -13.65 3.42
CA ASN A 66 6.76 -14.05 2.64
C ASN A 66 5.73 -12.92 2.39
N TYR A 67 5.88 -11.77 3.04
CA TYR A 67 4.97 -10.62 3.05
C TYR A 67 5.46 -9.44 2.18
N ARG A 68 6.63 -9.58 1.52
CA ARG A 68 7.21 -8.55 0.63
C ARG A 68 7.43 -7.18 1.31
N THR A 69 7.61 -7.16 2.63
CA THR A 69 7.93 -5.93 3.37
C THR A 69 9.32 -5.44 2.99
N MET A 70 9.47 -4.15 2.71
CA MET A 70 10.78 -3.56 2.46
C MET A 70 11.49 -3.32 3.79
N GLN A 71 12.75 -3.74 3.91
CA GLN A 71 13.57 -3.24 5.01
C GLN A 71 13.99 -1.80 4.71
N LEU A 72 13.72 -0.92 5.66
CA LEU A 72 13.98 0.51 5.56
C LEU A 72 14.94 0.92 6.66
N GLU A 73 16.00 1.62 6.27
CA GLU A 73 16.90 2.29 7.19
C GLU A 73 16.40 3.73 7.39
N VAL A 74 16.17 4.14 8.65
CA VAL A 74 15.91 5.54 8.99
C VAL A 74 17.22 6.31 8.95
N LEU A 75 17.30 7.33 8.09
CA LEU A 75 18.50 8.14 7.91
C LEU A 75 18.42 9.49 8.62
N ALA A 76 17.22 10.06 8.77
CA ALA A 76 17.00 11.32 9.46
C ALA A 76 15.55 11.47 9.96
N GLY A 77 15.33 12.33 10.96
CA GLY A 77 13.99 12.72 11.42
C GLY A 77 13.54 12.02 12.70
N ASN A 78 12.22 11.95 12.92
CA ASN A 78 11.63 11.39 14.15
C ASN A 78 11.57 9.86 14.18
N GLY A 79 11.86 9.20 13.05
CA GLY A 79 11.94 7.74 12.94
C GLY A 79 10.61 7.01 12.83
N SER A 80 9.47 7.72 12.79
CA SER A 80 8.17 7.07 12.57
C SER A 80 8.06 6.54 11.14
N LEU A 81 7.75 5.24 11.04
CA LEU A 81 7.38 4.58 9.78
C LEU A 81 5.86 4.44 9.57
N ARG A 82 5.08 4.86 10.58
CA ARG A 82 3.62 4.95 10.52
C ARG A 82 3.23 6.28 9.94
N THR A 83 2.38 6.27 8.91
CA THR A 83 2.01 7.48 8.16
C THR A 83 0.58 7.40 7.66
N MET A 84 0.06 8.54 7.20
CA MET A 84 -1.22 8.63 6.48
C MET A 84 -0.94 9.00 5.03
N VAL A 85 -1.44 8.21 4.09
CA VAL A 85 -1.39 8.49 2.65
C VAL A 85 -2.77 8.90 2.18
N ILE A 86 -2.83 9.93 1.33
CA ILE A 86 -4.05 10.31 0.62
C ILE A 86 -3.86 9.94 -0.84
N GLU A 87 -4.70 9.04 -1.33
CA GLU A 87 -4.72 8.64 -2.73
C GLU A 87 -6.13 8.74 -3.27
N SER A 88 -6.32 9.52 -4.34
CA SER A 88 -7.63 9.69 -4.98
C SER A 88 -8.76 10.11 -4.02
N GLY A 89 -8.43 10.93 -3.02
CA GLY A 89 -9.36 11.39 -1.99
C GLY A 89 -9.64 10.39 -0.86
N LEU A 90 -9.10 9.17 -0.93
CA LEU A 90 -9.18 8.16 0.13
C LEU A 90 -7.97 8.24 1.04
N ARG A 91 -8.16 7.90 2.32
CA ARG A 91 -7.12 7.97 3.35
C ARG A 91 -6.68 6.57 3.77
N PHE A 92 -5.38 6.36 3.86
CA PHE A 92 -4.80 5.08 4.22
C PHE A 92 -3.78 5.28 5.34
N GLN A 93 -4.00 4.62 6.47
CA GLN A 93 -2.98 4.41 7.47
C GLN A 93 -2.07 3.27 7.00
N VAL A 94 -0.77 3.50 7.08
CA VAL A 94 0.27 2.59 6.59
C VAL A 94 1.43 2.59 7.58
N ASP A 95 2.02 1.42 7.81
CA ASP A 95 3.28 1.29 8.54
C ASP A 95 4.31 0.59 7.66
N LEU A 96 5.21 1.38 7.08
CA LEU A 96 6.17 0.88 6.10
C LEU A 96 7.16 -0.14 6.66
N GLY A 97 7.26 -0.27 7.99
CA GLY A 97 8.05 -1.33 8.63
C GLY A 97 7.36 -2.69 8.65
N THR A 98 6.04 -2.75 8.44
CA THR A 98 5.25 -3.98 8.62
C THR A 98 4.37 -4.35 7.43
N VAL A 99 4.15 -3.43 6.48
CA VAL A 99 3.30 -3.65 5.30
C VAL A 99 3.94 -3.14 4.02
N TYR A 100 3.55 -3.72 2.89
CA TYR A 100 3.94 -3.21 1.57
C TYR A 100 3.05 -2.03 1.16
N TRP A 101 3.67 -0.96 0.64
CA TRP A 101 3.00 0.16 -0.01
C TRP A 101 3.84 0.68 -1.17
N ASN A 102 3.18 1.14 -2.23
CA ASN A 102 3.82 1.80 -3.37
C ASN A 102 2.88 2.86 -3.95
N SER A 103 3.27 4.13 -3.84
CA SER A 103 2.46 5.26 -4.29
C SER A 103 2.46 5.40 -5.81
N ARG A 104 3.47 4.85 -6.50
CA ARG A 104 3.58 4.89 -7.98
C ARG A 104 2.51 4.05 -8.68
N LEU A 105 1.89 3.11 -7.97
CA LEU A 105 0.81 2.27 -8.49
C LEU A 105 -0.57 2.96 -8.45
N ALA A 106 -0.66 4.21 -7.98
CA ALA A 106 -1.93 4.95 -7.87
C ALA A 106 -2.69 5.02 -9.20
N THR A 107 -1.99 5.38 -10.29
CA THR A 107 -2.58 5.47 -11.64
C THR A 107 -3.12 4.12 -12.11
N GLU A 108 -2.39 3.03 -11.83
CA GLU A 108 -2.80 1.69 -12.24
C GLU A 108 -4.02 1.19 -11.44
N ARG A 109 -4.06 1.49 -10.13
CA ARG A 109 -5.25 1.23 -9.31
C ARG A 109 -6.46 2.01 -9.84
N GLN A 110 -6.30 3.27 -10.18
CA GLN A 110 -7.38 4.07 -10.79
C GLN A 110 -7.84 3.49 -12.13
N ARG A 111 -6.91 3.05 -12.98
CA ARG A 111 -7.23 2.38 -14.25
C ARG A 111 -8.11 1.14 -14.03
N LEU A 112 -7.79 0.30 -13.04
CA LEU A 112 -8.60 -0.87 -12.67
C LEU A 112 -9.97 -0.48 -12.08
N VAL A 113 -10.03 0.49 -11.18
CA VAL A 113 -11.31 0.93 -10.60
C VAL A 113 -12.25 1.52 -11.67
N ASN A 114 -11.68 2.16 -12.70
CA ASN A 114 -12.46 2.74 -13.80
C ASN A 114 -13.17 1.71 -14.68
N ILE A 115 -12.68 0.46 -14.77
CA ILE A 115 -13.35 -0.59 -15.55
C ILE A 115 -14.49 -1.28 -14.80
N PHE A 116 -14.52 -1.22 -13.47
CA PHE A 116 -15.58 -1.87 -12.67
C PHE A 116 -16.95 -1.18 -12.82
N ARG A 117 -18.02 -1.92 -12.54
CA ARG A 117 -19.42 -1.48 -12.62
C ARG A 117 -20.11 -1.63 -11.27
N ASN A 118 -21.23 -0.94 -11.10
CA ASN A 118 -21.92 -0.83 -9.80
C ASN A 118 -22.43 -2.16 -9.24
N LEU A 119 -22.69 -3.15 -10.09
CA LEU A 119 -23.18 -4.47 -9.67
C LEU A 119 -22.06 -5.51 -9.50
N ASP A 120 -20.81 -5.14 -9.80
CA ASP A 120 -19.70 -6.07 -9.70
C ASP A 120 -19.43 -6.46 -8.25
N VAL A 121 -18.91 -7.67 -8.08
CA VAL A 121 -18.29 -8.14 -6.84
C VAL A 121 -16.81 -8.33 -7.13
N VAL A 122 -15.96 -7.65 -6.37
CA VAL A 122 -14.51 -7.69 -6.57
C VAL A 122 -13.86 -8.56 -5.51
N CYS A 123 -12.96 -9.44 -5.94
CA CYS A 123 -12.13 -10.25 -5.06
C CYS A 123 -10.67 -9.76 -5.17
N ASP A 124 -10.15 -9.16 -4.10
CA ASP A 124 -8.77 -8.70 -3.99
C ASP A 124 -7.98 -9.68 -3.12
N MET A 125 -7.27 -10.61 -3.78
CA MET A 125 -6.58 -11.73 -3.11
C MET A 125 -5.34 -11.32 -2.30
N PHE A 126 -4.76 -10.16 -2.61
CA PHE A 126 -3.50 -9.65 -2.04
C PHE A 126 -3.64 -8.16 -1.72
N SER A 127 -4.67 -7.86 -0.94
CA SER A 127 -5.18 -6.51 -0.74
C SER A 127 -4.25 -5.59 0.04
N GLY A 128 -3.25 -6.12 0.74
CA GLY A 128 -2.38 -5.35 1.61
C GLY A 128 -3.19 -4.51 2.61
N VAL A 129 -2.92 -3.21 2.65
CA VAL A 129 -3.68 -2.25 3.49
C VAL A 129 -4.96 -1.72 2.82
N GLY A 130 -5.34 -2.29 1.68
CA GLY A 130 -6.59 -2.04 0.98
C GLY A 130 -6.62 -0.98 -0.13
N PRO A 131 -5.52 -0.51 -0.76
CA PRO A 131 -5.63 0.59 -1.72
C PRO A 131 -6.52 0.26 -2.93
N LEU A 132 -6.51 -0.99 -3.43
CA LEU A 132 -7.44 -1.40 -4.49
C LEU A 132 -8.83 -1.74 -3.90
N ALA A 133 -8.91 -2.59 -2.89
CA ALA A 133 -10.17 -3.00 -2.26
C ALA A 133 -11.06 -1.81 -1.82
N ILE A 134 -10.48 -0.83 -1.10
CA ILE A 134 -11.21 0.36 -0.61
C ILE A 134 -11.63 1.26 -1.77
N SER A 135 -10.76 1.43 -2.77
CA SER A 135 -11.10 2.21 -3.97
C SER A 135 -12.22 1.55 -4.78
N ALA A 136 -12.18 0.22 -4.95
CA ALA A 136 -13.22 -0.54 -5.63
C ALA A 136 -14.55 -0.46 -4.89
N ALA A 137 -14.55 -0.57 -3.56
CA ALA A 137 -15.75 -0.54 -2.72
C ALA A 137 -16.54 0.79 -2.82
N LYS A 138 -15.91 1.88 -3.25
CA LYS A 138 -16.63 3.14 -3.58
C LYS A 138 -17.53 3.03 -4.80
N LYS A 139 -17.29 2.06 -5.69
CA LYS A 139 -17.98 1.90 -6.97
C LYS A 139 -18.81 0.63 -7.05
N VAL A 140 -18.25 -0.50 -6.67
CA VAL A 140 -18.84 -1.83 -6.90
C VAL A 140 -19.85 -2.21 -5.83
N LYS A 141 -20.58 -3.32 -6.00
CA LYS A 141 -21.61 -3.77 -5.05
C LYS A 141 -20.96 -4.21 -3.73
N TYR A 142 -19.94 -5.06 -3.82
CA TYR A 142 -19.28 -5.65 -2.66
C TYR A 142 -17.83 -6.03 -2.98
N VAL A 143 -16.97 -6.05 -1.96
CA VAL A 143 -15.56 -6.43 -2.09
C VAL A 143 -15.20 -7.49 -1.07
N TYR A 144 -14.57 -8.56 -1.52
CA TYR A 144 -13.89 -9.53 -0.68
C TYR A 144 -12.39 -9.21 -0.74
N ALA A 145 -11.77 -8.95 0.39
CA ALA A 145 -10.37 -8.55 0.48
C ALA A 145 -9.59 -9.52 1.37
N ASN A 146 -8.52 -10.08 0.84
CA ASN A 146 -7.66 -11.03 1.56
C ASN A 146 -6.22 -10.53 1.54
N ASP A 147 -5.47 -10.81 2.61
CA ASP A 147 -4.01 -10.76 2.58
C ASP A 147 -3.43 -11.78 3.55
N ILE A 148 -2.25 -12.30 3.25
CA ILE A 148 -1.58 -13.26 4.15
C ILE A 148 -0.87 -12.56 5.32
N ASN A 149 -0.53 -11.28 5.18
CA ASN A 149 0.10 -10.49 6.24
C ASN A 149 -0.94 -9.96 7.25
N PRO A 150 -0.94 -10.45 8.50
CA PRO A 150 -1.92 -10.01 9.50
C PRO A 150 -1.80 -8.52 9.85
N ASN A 151 -0.61 -7.92 9.75
CA ASN A 151 -0.45 -6.48 9.96
C ASN A 151 -1.17 -5.69 8.86
N ALA A 152 -1.07 -6.15 7.61
CA ALA A 152 -1.72 -5.51 6.47
C ALA A 152 -3.25 -5.59 6.61
N VAL A 153 -3.77 -6.77 7.00
CA VAL A 153 -5.19 -6.97 7.33
C VAL A 153 -5.65 -6.02 8.43
N GLY A 154 -4.92 -5.92 9.54
CA GLY A 154 -5.27 -4.99 10.62
C GLY A 154 -5.29 -3.52 10.19
N TYR A 155 -4.44 -3.12 9.23
CA TYR A 155 -4.51 -1.78 8.62
C TYR A 155 -5.67 -1.65 7.63
N LEU A 156 -5.97 -2.66 6.83
CA LEU A 156 -7.13 -2.68 5.93
C LEU A 156 -8.44 -2.50 6.70
N GLU A 157 -8.63 -3.20 7.82
CA GLU A 157 -9.81 -3.05 8.68
C GLU A 157 -9.95 -1.61 9.23
N ARG A 158 -8.85 -1.01 9.69
CA ARG A 158 -8.86 0.41 10.12
C ARG A 158 -9.14 1.35 8.96
N ASN A 159 -8.57 1.07 7.79
CA ASN A 159 -8.71 1.90 6.60
C ASN A 159 -10.12 1.84 6.02
N MET A 160 -10.79 0.68 6.04
CA MET A 160 -12.19 0.61 5.60
C MET A 160 -13.11 1.44 6.50
N VAL A 161 -12.89 1.40 7.83
CA VAL A 161 -13.63 2.24 8.79
C VAL A 161 -13.32 3.71 8.58
N LEU A 162 -12.04 4.06 8.39
CA LEU A 162 -11.60 5.44 8.11
C LEU A 162 -12.27 6.02 6.86
N ASN A 163 -12.56 5.19 5.86
CA ASN A 163 -13.22 5.59 4.63
C ASN A 163 -14.73 5.31 4.61
N LYS A 164 -15.33 4.86 5.74
CA LYS A 164 -16.76 4.57 5.92
C LYS A 164 -17.29 3.49 4.97
N LEU A 165 -16.57 2.38 4.88
CA LEU A 165 -16.82 1.27 3.95
C LEU A 165 -16.99 -0.09 4.63
N GLU A 166 -17.13 -0.13 5.96
CA GLU A 166 -17.25 -1.35 6.76
C GLU A 166 -18.41 -2.26 6.36
N LYS A 167 -19.43 -1.73 5.68
CA LYS A 167 -20.58 -2.50 5.16
C LYS A 167 -20.40 -3.06 3.75
N LYS A 168 -19.32 -2.70 3.06
CA LYS A 168 -19.09 -3.05 1.65
C LYS A 168 -17.87 -3.94 1.42
N ILE A 169 -17.11 -4.21 2.47
CA ILE A 169 -15.85 -4.95 2.40
C ILE A 169 -15.89 -6.05 3.46
N GLU A 170 -15.60 -7.27 3.04
CA GLU A 170 -15.36 -8.40 3.93
C GLU A 170 -13.88 -8.76 3.87
N VAL A 171 -13.25 -8.90 5.04
CA VAL A 171 -11.80 -9.00 5.18
C VAL A 171 -11.39 -10.38 5.67
N PHE A 172 -10.35 -10.94 5.05
CA PHE A 172 -9.82 -12.27 5.35
C PHE A 172 -8.30 -12.22 5.55
N ASN A 173 -7.80 -13.08 6.44
CA ASN A 173 -6.37 -13.30 6.61
C ASN A 173 -6.02 -14.77 6.30
N MET A 174 -5.87 -15.09 5.02
CA MET A 174 -5.62 -16.45 4.54
C MET A 174 -4.53 -16.49 3.48
N ASP A 175 -3.91 -17.66 3.30
CA ASP A 175 -3.18 -17.96 2.06
C ASP A 175 -4.15 -17.81 0.87
N ALA A 176 -3.71 -17.08 -0.15
CA ALA A 176 -4.58 -16.69 -1.26
C ALA A 176 -5.17 -17.89 -2.03
N ARG A 177 -4.48 -19.04 -2.06
CA ARG A 177 -5.02 -20.26 -2.69
C ARG A 177 -6.16 -20.84 -1.86
N ARG A 178 -5.99 -20.90 -0.55
CA ARG A 178 -7.05 -21.34 0.38
C ARG A 178 -8.25 -20.41 0.32
N PHE A 179 -8.00 -19.11 0.26
CA PHE A 179 -9.05 -18.10 0.11
C PHE A 179 -9.84 -18.28 -1.19
N LEU A 180 -9.15 -18.50 -2.31
CA LEU A 180 -9.80 -18.77 -3.60
C LEU A 180 -10.66 -20.03 -3.56
N THR A 181 -10.14 -21.13 -2.99
CA THR A 181 -10.91 -22.37 -2.81
C THR A 181 -12.17 -22.11 -1.98
N TRP A 182 -12.04 -21.44 -0.83
CA TRP A 182 -13.16 -21.10 0.04
C TRP A 182 -14.23 -20.26 -0.68
N MET A 183 -13.81 -19.25 -1.47
CA MET A 183 -14.72 -18.43 -2.28
C MET A 183 -15.48 -19.26 -3.31
N LEU A 184 -14.79 -20.14 -4.03
CA LEU A 184 -15.39 -20.98 -5.07
C LEU A 184 -16.37 -22.01 -4.48
N GLU A 185 -16.03 -22.63 -3.35
CA GLU A 185 -16.91 -23.55 -2.64
C GLU A 185 -18.20 -22.85 -2.18
N GLY A 186 -18.10 -21.65 -1.61
CA GLY A 186 -19.27 -20.85 -1.21
C GLY A 186 -20.18 -20.50 -2.39
N LEU A 187 -19.60 -20.11 -3.52
CA LEU A 187 -20.35 -19.82 -4.75
C LEU A 187 -21.05 -21.05 -5.33
N LEU A 188 -20.39 -22.21 -5.31
CA LEU A 188 -20.99 -23.48 -5.76
C LEU A 188 -22.19 -23.86 -4.91
N VAL A 189 -22.11 -23.73 -3.58
CA VAL A 189 -23.24 -24.01 -2.68
C VAL A 189 -24.43 -23.09 -2.98
N GLN A 190 -24.19 -21.78 -3.13
CA GLN A 190 -25.25 -20.82 -3.46
C GLN A 190 -25.88 -21.13 -4.83
N TYR A 191 -25.07 -21.49 -5.83
CA TYR A 191 -25.55 -21.87 -7.15
C TYR A 191 -26.43 -23.12 -7.11
N ILE A 192 -26.01 -24.16 -6.38
CA ILE A 192 -26.79 -25.40 -6.21
C ILE A 192 -28.13 -25.09 -5.51
N GLN A 193 -28.11 -24.31 -4.43
CA GLN A 193 -29.33 -23.92 -3.70
C GLN A 193 -30.30 -23.09 -4.57
N ALA A 194 -29.79 -22.16 -5.36
CA ALA A 194 -30.61 -21.38 -6.30
C ALA A 194 -31.20 -22.27 -7.43
N SER A 195 -30.44 -23.27 -7.86
CA SER A 195 -30.85 -24.20 -8.92
C SER A 195 -31.93 -25.19 -8.44
N THR A 196 -31.85 -25.68 -7.21
CA THR A 196 -32.85 -26.59 -6.62
C THR A 196 -34.15 -25.86 -6.27
N CYS A 197 -34.08 -24.62 -5.81
CA CYS A 197 -35.27 -23.81 -5.49
C CYS A 197 -36.09 -23.43 -6.74
N ASN A 198 -35.44 -23.31 -7.91
CA ASN A 198 -36.11 -23.05 -9.19
C ASN A 198 -36.77 -24.30 -9.82
N GLN A 199 -36.49 -25.51 -9.33
CA GLN A 199 -37.14 -26.74 -9.81
C GLN A 199 -38.41 -27.11 -9.02
N SER A 200 -38.65 -26.51 -7.85
CA SER A 200 -39.85 -26.75 -7.03
C SER A 200 -41.07 -25.88 -7.40
N HIS A 201 -41.00 -25.14 -8.51
CA HIS A 201 -42.09 -24.30 -9.02
C HIS A 201 -42.52 -24.67 -10.46
N LYS A 202 -42.24 -25.89 -10.92
CA LYS A 202 -42.78 -26.45 -12.15
C LYS A 202 -43.65 -27.67 -11.86
#